data_AF-A0A7Y5GSJ0-F1
#
_entry.id   AF-A0A7Y5GSJ0-F1
#
_cell.length_a   1.000
_cell.length_b   1.000
_cell.length_c   1.000
_cell.angle_alpha   90.00
_cell.angle_beta   90.00
_cell.angle_gamma   90.00
#
_symmetry.space_group_name_H-M   'P 1'
#
loop_
_entity.id
_entity.type
_entity.pdbx_description
1 polymer ?
#
loop_
_entity_poly.entity_id
_entity_poly.type
_entity_poly.pdbx_seq_one_letter_code
_entity_poly.pdbx_strand_id
1 'polypeptide(L)'
;MTDDNSSLVAADEVESGLGLDEEQQRLHDQISLISKEILAIFREDLPIFIEKEVKKRFLEAADFSIRLPKQRIIELRARTAAVAMQHVSVVEDALSGLEPWLSAKGVESPRQSITDNPSVWGPIRAVEDATVALLDEFGFPKGPDGYGVHYEPPARFIGRKFLKTLVEHYWRSLEELEKLQMKAIQQDSARMRAELIRKWDDI
;
A
#
# COMPACT_ATOMS: atom_id res chain seq x y z
N MET A 1 31.36 34.00 36.80
CA MET A 1 29.91 33.75 36.98
C MET A 1 29.28 33.73 35.59
N THR A 2 29.46 32.64 34.84
CA THR A 2 28.92 32.44 33.49
C THR A 2 28.96 30.95 33.19
N ASP A 3 28.13 30.14 33.85
CA ASP A 3 28.00 28.70 33.54
C ASP A 3 26.54 28.22 33.52
N ASP A 4 25.56 29.08 33.80
CA ASP A 4 24.17 28.63 33.99
C ASP A 4 23.37 28.53 32.67
N ASN A 5 23.87 29.13 31.58
CA ASN A 5 23.13 29.20 30.31
C ASN A 5 23.35 27.99 29.40
N SER A 6 24.41 27.19 29.62
CA SER A 6 24.71 26.02 28.78
C SER A 6 23.90 24.77 29.18
N SER A 7 23.43 24.72 30.43
CA SER A 7 22.64 23.58 30.96
C SER A 7 21.17 23.64 30.55
N LEU A 8 20.61 24.84 30.34
CA LEU A 8 19.22 25.03 29.94
C LEU A 8 18.98 24.72 28.46
N VAL A 9 19.94 25.04 27.59
CA VAL A 9 19.86 24.75 26.15
C VAL A 9 19.95 23.25 25.87
N ALA A 10 20.84 22.54 26.57
CA ALA A 10 20.98 21.08 26.40
C ALA A 10 19.73 20.30 26.87
N ALA A 11 18.98 20.80 27.86
CA ALA A 11 17.76 20.15 28.34
C ALA A 11 16.59 20.31 27.35
N ASP A 12 16.39 21.52 26.81
CA ASP A 12 15.35 21.82 25.82
C ASP A 12 15.60 21.07 24.49
N GLU A 13 16.88 20.86 24.13
CA GLU A 13 17.28 20.08 22.94
C GLU A 13 17.03 18.58 23.09
N VAL A 14 17.30 18.01 24.27
CA VAL A 14 17.02 16.59 24.56
C VAL A 14 15.51 16.34 24.60
N GLU A 15 14.74 17.26 25.18
CA GLU A 15 13.28 17.18 25.24
C GLU A 15 12.63 17.34 23.86
N SER A 16 13.15 18.26 23.01
CA SER A 16 12.71 18.41 21.62
C SER A 16 13.09 17.22 20.73
N GLY A 17 14.22 16.55 20.98
CA GLY A 17 14.62 15.35 20.23
C GLY A 17 13.76 14.14 20.58
N LEU A 18 13.54 13.90 21.87
CA LEU A 18 12.67 12.83 22.35
C LEU A 18 11.23 12.96 21.82
N GLY A 19 10.69 14.19 21.78
CA GLY A 19 9.35 14.42 21.23
C GLY A 19 9.21 14.15 19.72
N LEU A 20 10.29 14.24 18.94
CA LEU A 20 10.25 13.92 17.51
C LEU A 20 10.31 12.42 17.25
N ASP A 21 11.12 11.70 18.02
CA ASP A 21 11.24 10.24 17.92
C ASP A 21 9.93 9.55 18.33
N GLU A 22 9.29 10.01 19.40
CA GLU A 22 7.98 9.52 19.85
C GLU A 22 6.89 9.73 18.79
N GLU A 23 6.85 10.92 18.20
CA GLU A 23 5.86 11.26 17.17
C GLU A 23 6.10 10.49 15.87
N GLN A 24 7.37 10.29 15.49
CA GLN A 24 7.73 9.43 14.37
C GLN A 24 7.26 7.99 14.61
N GLN A 25 7.51 7.43 15.80
CA GLN A 25 7.05 6.09 16.14
C GLN A 25 5.52 5.99 16.10
N ARG A 26 4.80 7.00 16.63
CA ARG A 26 3.34 7.08 16.57
C ARG A 26 2.81 7.00 15.13
N LEU A 27 3.43 7.72 14.20
CA LEU A 27 3.05 7.68 12.78
C LEU A 27 3.37 6.35 12.12
N HIS A 28 4.50 5.73 12.45
CA HIS A 28 4.82 4.38 11.99
C HIS A 28 3.76 3.36 12.45
N ASP A 29 3.35 3.42 13.72
CA ASP A 29 2.30 2.56 14.27
C ASP A 29 0.94 2.82 13.61
N GLN A 30 0.61 4.08 13.36
CA GLN A 30 -0.61 4.48 12.66
C GLN A 30 -0.62 3.95 11.22
N ILE A 31 0.47 4.09 10.47
CA ILE A 31 0.60 3.55 9.11
C ILE A 31 0.50 2.02 9.13
N SER A 32 1.13 1.37 10.12
CA SER A 32 1.05 -0.10 10.30
C SER A 32 -0.38 -0.57 10.57
N LEU A 33 -1.16 0.18 11.34
CA LEU A 33 -2.56 -0.15 11.59
C LEU A 33 -3.38 0.02 10.30
N ILE A 34 -3.27 1.16 9.63
CA ILE A 34 -4.01 1.47 8.40
C ILE A 34 -3.69 0.45 7.30
N SER A 35 -2.42 0.07 7.13
CA SER A 35 -2.01 -0.92 6.13
C SER A 35 -2.68 -2.27 6.35
N LYS A 36 -2.75 -2.75 7.60
CA LYS A 36 -3.49 -3.98 7.96
C LYS A 36 -4.97 -3.87 7.63
N GLU A 37 -5.57 -2.70 7.83
CA GLU A 37 -6.98 -2.49 7.49
C GLU A 37 -7.22 -2.51 5.97
N ILE A 38 -6.33 -1.88 5.20
CA ILE A 38 -6.37 -1.89 3.74
C ILE A 38 -6.18 -3.33 3.22
N LEU A 39 -5.22 -4.08 3.77
CA LEU A 39 -5.01 -5.49 3.39
C LEU A 39 -6.23 -6.36 3.71
N ALA A 40 -6.91 -6.13 4.82
CA ALA A 40 -8.14 -6.83 5.14
C ALA A 40 -9.24 -6.59 4.08
N ILE A 41 -9.33 -5.38 3.52
CA ILE A 41 -10.24 -5.09 2.41
C ILE A 41 -9.86 -5.90 1.17
N PHE A 42 -8.58 -5.92 0.79
CA PHE A 42 -8.13 -6.64 -0.40
C PHE A 42 -8.23 -8.17 -0.26
N ARG A 43 -7.99 -8.70 0.95
CA ARG A 43 -8.24 -10.11 1.27
C ARG A 43 -9.67 -10.54 0.93
N GLU A 44 -10.65 -9.67 1.16
CA GLU A 44 -12.05 -9.94 0.85
C GLU A 44 -12.40 -9.65 -0.62
N ASP A 45 -11.86 -8.58 -1.20
CA ASP A 45 -12.26 -8.11 -2.53
C ASP A 45 -11.60 -8.88 -3.68
N LEU A 46 -10.32 -9.24 -3.56
CA LEU A 46 -9.58 -9.90 -4.64
C LEU A 46 -10.22 -11.24 -5.07
N PRO A 47 -10.63 -12.14 -4.16
CA PRO A 47 -11.32 -13.36 -4.56
C PRO A 47 -12.63 -13.08 -5.33
N ILE A 48 -13.38 -12.07 -4.88
CA ILE A 48 -14.64 -11.67 -5.51
C ILE A 48 -14.40 -11.14 -6.92
N PHE A 49 -13.32 -10.37 -7.12
CA PHE A 49 -12.94 -9.88 -8.44
C PHE A 49 -12.67 -11.02 -9.42
N ILE A 50 -11.79 -11.97 -9.07
CA ILE A 50 -11.45 -13.10 -9.96
C ILE A 50 -12.71 -13.91 -10.28
N GLU A 51 -13.54 -14.21 -9.27
CA GLU A 51 -14.79 -14.94 -9.49
C GLU A 51 -15.74 -14.20 -10.44
N LYS A 52 -15.90 -12.88 -10.24
CA LYS A 52 -16.76 -12.05 -11.09
C LYS A 52 -16.28 -12.01 -12.53
N GLU A 53 -14.98 -11.82 -12.77
CA GLU A 53 -14.46 -11.77 -14.13
C GLU A 53 -14.55 -13.14 -14.81
N VAL A 54 -14.20 -14.24 -14.14
CA VAL A 54 -14.38 -15.58 -14.72
C VAL A 54 -15.84 -15.85 -15.06
N LYS A 55 -16.76 -15.51 -14.15
CA LYS A 55 -18.20 -15.67 -14.39
C LYS A 55 -18.70 -14.81 -15.54
N LYS A 56 -18.24 -13.56 -15.62
CA LYS A 56 -18.56 -12.64 -16.72
C LYS A 56 -18.13 -13.25 -18.06
N ARG A 57 -16.91 -13.77 -18.18
CA ARG A 57 -16.44 -14.44 -19.40
C ARG A 57 -17.20 -15.71 -19.73
N PHE A 58 -17.56 -16.48 -18.72
CA PHE A 58 -18.43 -17.65 -18.89
C PHE A 58 -19.77 -17.28 -19.52
N LEU A 59 -20.36 -16.15 -19.13
CA LEU A 59 -21.65 -15.69 -19.66
C LEU A 59 -21.53 -15.01 -21.04
N GLU A 60 -20.47 -14.22 -21.25
CA GLU A 60 -20.22 -13.52 -22.52
C GLU A 60 -19.86 -14.49 -23.66
N ALA A 61 -19.15 -15.58 -23.35
CA ALA A 61 -18.75 -16.61 -24.33
C ALA A 61 -19.76 -17.78 -24.39
N ALA A 62 -21.06 -17.49 -24.52
CA ALA A 62 -22.14 -18.48 -24.40
C ALA A 62 -21.94 -19.74 -25.27
N ASP A 63 -21.58 -19.58 -26.54
CA ASP A 63 -21.36 -20.71 -27.47
C ASP A 63 -20.23 -21.65 -27.03
N PHE A 64 -19.16 -21.08 -26.46
CA PHE A 64 -18.05 -21.83 -25.89
C PHE A 64 -18.49 -22.51 -24.58
N SER A 65 -19.14 -21.76 -23.69
CA SER A 65 -19.57 -22.21 -22.37
C SER A 65 -20.61 -23.32 -22.40
N ILE A 66 -21.52 -23.32 -23.38
CA ILE A 66 -22.49 -24.41 -23.58
C ILE A 66 -21.80 -25.72 -23.96
N ARG A 67 -20.66 -25.64 -24.67
CA ARG A 67 -19.90 -26.81 -25.12
C ARG A 67 -18.91 -27.31 -24.06
N LEU A 68 -18.64 -26.53 -23.01
CA LEU A 68 -17.78 -26.95 -21.92
C LEU A 68 -18.41 -28.11 -21.14
N PRO A 69 -17.70 -29.25 -21.00
CA PRO A 69 -18.19 -30.35 -20.17
C PRO A 69 -18.42 -29.90 -18.72
N LYS A 70 -19.47 -30.40 -18.08
CA LYS A 70 -19.78 -30.09 -16.67
C LYS A 70 -18.59 -30.29 -15.74
N GLN A 71 -17.79 -31.33 -15.98
CA GLN A 71 -16.57 -31.60 -15.20
C GLN A 71 -15.54 -30.47 -15.33
N ARG A 72 -15.35 -29.91 -16.53
CA ARG A 72 -14.45 -28.74 -16.75
C ARG A 72 -14.98 -27.48 -16.08
N ILE A 73 -16.29 -27.31 -15.98
CA ILE A 73 -16.89 -26.19 -15.23
C ILE A 73 -16.61 -26.32 -13.72
N ILE A 74 -16.68 -27.55 -13.18
CA ILE A 74 -16.34 -27.82 -11.77
C ILE A 74 -14.86 -27.52 -11.53
N GLU A 75 -13.98 -27.99 -12.41
CA GLU A 75 -12.54 -27.70 -12.36
C GLU A 75 -12.25 -26.21 -12.44
N LEU A 76 -12.90 -25.49 -13.37
CA LEU A 76 -12.77 -24.03 -13.49
C LEU A 76 -13.07 -23.35 -12.17
N ARG A 77 -14.22 -23.64 -11.55
CA ARG A 77 -14.61 -23.02 -10.29
C ARG A 77 -13.64 -23.35 -9.15
N ALA A 78 -13.19 -24.61 -9.06
CA ALA A 78 -12.22 -25.02 -8.05
C ALA A 78 -10.87 -24.31 -8.25
N ARG A 79 -10.43 -24.18 -9.51
CA ARG A 79 -9.19 -23.49 -9.86
C ARG A 79 -9.28 -21.99 -9.62
N THR A 80 -10.41 -21.36 -9.94
CA THR A 80 -10.70 -19.95 -9.61
C THR A 80 -10.53 -19.70 -8.12
N ALA A 81 -11.12 -20.53 -7.26
CA ALA A 81 -10.99 -20.39 -5.82
C ALA A 81 -9.54 -20.59 -5.35
N ALA A 82 -8.84 -21.59 -5.88
CA ALA A 82 -7.44 -21.84 -5.54
C ALA A 82 -6.51 -20.69 -5.95
N VAL A 83 -6.66 -20.17 -7.18
CA VAL A 83 -5.89 -19.02 -7.68
C VAL A 83 -6.19 -17.77 -6.85
N ALA A 84 -7.44 -17.52 -6.49
CA ALA A 84 -7.81 -16.42 -5.62
C ALA A 84 -7.11 -16.49 -4.26
N MET A 85 -7.15 -17.64 -3.58
CA MET A 85 -6.49 -17.81 -2.29
C MET A 85 -4.97 -17.68 -2.40
N GLN A 86 -4.38 -18.28 -3.44
CA GLN A 86 -2.95 -18.16 -3.72
C GLN A 86 -2.56 -16.69 -3.92
N HIS A 87 -3.34 -15.94 -4.69
CA HIS A 87 -3.04 -14.55 -4.99
C HIS A 87 -3.17 -13.65 -3.76
N VAL A 88 -4.20 -13.87 -2.92
CA VAL A 88 -4.32 -13.20 -1.62
C VAL A 88 -3.08 -13.45 -0.76
N SER A 89 -2.59 -14.69 -0.68
CA SER A 89 -1.36 -15.00 0.05
C SER A 89 -0.16 -14.23 -0.49
N VAL A 90 0.02 -14.18 -1.81
CA VAL A 90 1.13 -13.45 -2.46
C VAL A 90 1.07 -11.95 -2.13
N VAL A 91 -0.12 -11.35 -2.19
CA VAL A 91 -0.32 -9.93 -1.84
C VAL A 91 -0.02 -9.68 -0.37
N GLU A 92 -0.48 -10.57 0.53
CA GLU A 92 -0.22 -10.44 1.96
C GLU A 92 1.26 -10.59 2.29
N ASP A 93 1.94 -11.58 1.71
CA ASP A 93 3.37 -11.78 1.93
C ASP A 93 4.16 -10.56 1.46
N ALA A 94 3.85 -10.05 0.25
CA ALA A 94 4.51 -8.87 -0.32
C ALA A 94 4.28 -7.58 0.49
N LEU A 95 3.13 -7.44 1.15
CA LEU A 95 2.71 -6.21 1.83
C LEU A 95 2.66 -6.32 3.36
N SER A 96 3.09 -7.45 3.93
CA SER A 96 3.11 -7.73 5.37
C SER A 96 4.07 -6.81 6.14
N GLY A 97 5.18 -6.44 5.52
CA GLY A 97 6.15 -5.49 6.04
C GLY A 97 5.69 -4.04 5.89
N LEU A 98 6.25 -3.14 6.71
CA LEU A 98 5.95 -1.70 6.63
C LEU A 98 6.69 -1.00 5.47
N GLU A 99 7.76 -1.60 4.97
CA GLU A 99 8.65 -1.01 3.96
C GLU A 99 7.92 -0.62 2.65
N PRO A 100 7.08 -1.47 2.02
CA PRO A 100 6.34 -1.09 0.82
C PRO A 100 5.43 0.12 1.03
N TRP A 101 4.88 0.25 2.24
CA TRP A 101 3.99 1.35 2.63
C TRP A 101 4.74 2.65 2.89
N LEU A 102 6.00 2.59 3.31
CA LEU A 102 6.85 3.77 3.52
C LEU A 102 7.64 4.16 2.27
N SER A 103 7.75 3.27 1.29
CA SER A 103 8.49 3.49 0.05
C SER A 103 7.85 4.50 -0.91
N ALA A 104 6.66 5.05 -0.58
CA ALA A 104 5.99 6.08 -1.36
C ALA A 104 6.70 7.46 -1.36
N LYS A 105 7.86 7.56 -0.70
CA LYS A 105 8.69 8.77 -0.69
C LYS A 105 9.05 9.17 -2.12
N GLY A 106 8.67 10.39 -2.51
CA GLY A 106 8.95 10.93 -3.84
C GLY A 106 7.86 10.74 -4.89
N VAL A 107 6.72 10.13 -4.56
CA VAL A 107 5.52 10.22 -5.42
C VAL A 107 5.05 11.67 -5.45
N GLU A 108 5.12 12.29 -6.63
CA GLU A 108 4.63 13.65 -6.86
C GLU A 108 3.11 13.71 -6.63
N SER A 109 2.66 14.80 -6.00
CA SER A 109 1.23 15.03 -5.80
C SER A 109 0.49 15.16 -7.15
N PRO A 110 -0.78 14.74 -7.23
CA PRO A 110 -1.67 14.43 -6.11
C PRO A 110 -1.64 12.95 -5.68
N ARG A 111 -1.55 12.72 -4.36
CA ARG A 111 -1.64 11.41 -3.71
C ARG A 111 -3.08 11.17 -3.22
N GLN A 112 -3.91 10.53 -4.03
CA GLN A 112 -5.36 10.40 -3.75
C GLN A 112 -5.85 8.96 -3.74
N SER A 113 -5.11 8.06 -4.37
CA SER A 113 -5.48 6.67 -4.56
C SER A 113 -4.37 5.75 -4.05
N ILE A 114 -4.74 4.52 -3.70
CA ILE A 114 -3.75 3.48 -3.38
C ILE A 114 -2.92 3.10 -4.61
N THR A 115 -3.47 3.34 -5.81
CA THR A 115 -2.78 3.15 -7.09
C THR A 115 -1.55 4.03 -7.26
N ASP A 116 -1.49 5.13 -6.51
CA ASP A 116 -0.40 6.12 -6.59
C ASP A 116 0.86 5.65 -5.85
N ASN A 117 0.78 4.56 -5.06
CA ASN A 117 1.95 3.88 -4.50
C ASN A 117 2.22 2.58 -5.29
N PRO A 118 3.19 2.57 -6.23
CA PRO A 118 3.50 1.40 -7.05
C PRO A 118 3.97 0.18 -6.23
N SER A 119 4.64 0.39 -5.11
CA SER A 119 5.13 -0.68 -4.24
C SER A 119 3.98 -1.42 -3.54
N VAL A 120 2.86 -0.75 -3.33
CA VAL A 120 1.63 -1.35 -2.78
C VAL A 120 0.73 -1.86 -3.90
N TRP A 121 0.51 -1.05 -4.93
CA TRP A 121 -0.43 -1.38 -6.00
C TRP A 121 0.07 -2.47 -6.94
N GLY A 122 1.38 -2.54 -7.20
CA GLY A 122 1.97 -3.53 -8.10
C GLY A 122 1.60 -4.98 -7.73
N PRO A 123 1.84 -5.42 -6.48
CA PRO A 123 1.42 -6.75 -6.03
C PRO A 123 -0.09 -6.99 -6.16
N ILE A 124 -0.93 -6.00 -5.86
CA ILE A 124 -2.40 -6.10 -5.93
C ILE A 124 -2.86 -6.26 -7.38
N ARG A 125 -2.28 -5.46 -8.30
CA ARG A 125 -2.65 -5.45 -9.72
C ARG A 125 -2.31 -6.76 -10.42
N ALA A 126 -1.34 -7.53 -9.92
CA ALA A 126 -1.00 -8.84 -10.48
C ALA A 126 -2.16 -9.86 -10.45
N VAL A 127 -3.28 -9.54 -9.76
CA VAL A 127 -4.54 -10.29 -9.86
C VAL A 127 -5.10 -10.31 -11.28
N GLU A 128 -4.85 -9.26 -12.06
CA GLU A 128 -5.24 -9.15 -13.47
C GLU A 128 -4.59 -10.28 -14.27
N ASP A 129 -3.26 -10.41 -14.16
CA ASP A 129 -2.48 -11.44 -14.86
C ASP A 129 -2.85 -12.85 -14.42
N ALA A 130 -3.09 -13.06 -13.12
CA ALA A 130 -3.54 -14.35 -12.59
C ALA A 130 -4.91 -14.75 -13.16
N THR A 131 -5.81 -13.79 -13.33
CA THR A 131 -7.13 -14.01 -13.93
C THR A 131 -7.01 -14.30 -15.42
N VAL A 132 -6.17 -13.56 -16.15
CA VAL A 132 -5.88 -13.81 -17.57
C VAL A 132 -5.30 -15.21 -17.77
N ALA A 133 -4.31 -15.60 -16.97
CA ALA A 133 -3.70 -16.93 -17.05
C ALA A 133 -4.73 -18.05 -16.79
N LEU A 134 -5.66 -17.84 -15.86
CA LEU A 134 -6.74 -18.78 -15.60
C LEU A 134 -7.70 -18.91 -16.79
N LEU A 135 -8.09 -17.79 -17.40
CA LEU A 135 -8.95 -17.81 -18.59
C LEU A 135 -8.27 -18.51 -19.77
N ASP A 136 -6.96 -18.28 -19.93
CA ASP A 136 -6.12 -18.95 -20.93
C ASP A 136 -6.01 -20.45 -20.68
N GLU A 137 -5.79 -20.89 -19.43
CA GLU A 137 -5.72 -22.30 -19.04
C GLU A 137 -6.98 -23.08 -19.46
N PHE A 138 -8.15 -22.43 -19.39
CA PHE A 138 -9.43 -23.03 -19.77
C PHE A 138 -9.83 -22.78 -21.22
N GLY A 139 -9.04 -22.03 -21.99
CA GLY A 139 -9.24 -21.82 -23.43
C GLY A 139 -10.39 -20.86 -23.76
N PHE A 140 -10.68 -19.88 -22.88
CA PHE A 140 -11.70 -18.88 -23.16
C PHE A 140 -11.33 -18.05 -24.41
N PRO A 141 -12.30 -17.74 -25.29
CA PRO A 141 -12.02 -16.91 -26.46
C PRO A 141 -11.61 -15.49 -26.05
N LYS A 142 -10.60 -14.94 -26.74
CA LYS A 142 -10.11 -13.57 -26.57
C LYS A 142 -10.80 -12.62 -27.55
N GLY A 143 -11.08 -11.40 -27.10
CA GLY A 143 -11.46 -10.30 -27.98
C GLY A 143 -10.25 -9.70 -28.70
N PRO A 144 -10.45 -8.67 -29.55
CA PRO A 144 -9.37 -7.97 -30.24
C PRO A 144 -8.30 -7.42 -29.30
N ASP A 145 -8.72 -6.90 -28.14
CA ASP A 145 -7.85 -6.33 -27.10
C ASP A 145 -7.54 -7.34 -25.98
N GLY A 146 -7.64 -8.64 -26.27
CA GLY A 146 -7.47 -9.70 -25.29
C GLY A 146 -8.71 -9.90 -24.42
N TYR A 147 -8.51 -10.16 -23.12
CA TYR A 147 -9.63 -10.26 -22.20
C TYR A 147 -10.09 -8.88 -21.71
N GLY A 148 -9.27 -7.84 -21.63
CA GLY A 148 -9.70 -6.57 -21.01
C GLY A 148 -10.05 -6.75 -19.53
N VAL A 149 -9.30 -7.59 -18.81
CA VAL A 149 -9.38 -7.74 -17.36
C VAL A 149 -8.65 -6.54 -16.75
N HIS A 150 -9.36 -5.76 -15.92
CA HIS A 150 -8.80 -4.63 -15.21
C HIS A 150 -9.36 -4.58 -13.80
N TYR A 151 -8.46 -4.52 -12.81
CA TYR A 151 -8.83 -4.42 -11.41
C TYR A 151 -8.79 -2.95 -10.98
N GLU A 152 -9.91 -2.51 -10.40
CA GLU A 152 -10.04 -1.18 -9.80
C GLU A 152 -10.20 -1.30 -8.28
N PRO A 153 -9.64 -0.37 -7.50
CA PRO A 153 -9.89 -0.32 -6.07
C PRO A 153 -11.40 -0.25 -5.77
N PRO A 154 -11.89 -1.01 -4.78
CA PRO A 154 -13.32 -1.07 -4.48
C PRO A 154 -13.87 0.31 -4.05
N ALA A 155 -14.86 0.80 -4.80
CA ALA A 155 -15.60 2.03 -4.50
C ALA A 155 -16.79 1.83 -3.52
N ARG A 156 -16.78 0.73 -2.76
CA ARG A 156 -17.87 0.31 -1.86
C ARG A 156 -17.31 -0.05 -0.48
N PHE A 157 -18.20 -0.16 0.51
CA PHE A 157 -17.82 -0.69 1.81
C PHE A 157 -17.55 -2.20 1.75
N ILE A 158 -16.49 -2.62 2.45
CA ILE A 158 -16.08 -4.02 2.61
C ILE A 158 -15.76 -4.21 4.10
N GLY A 159 -16.42 -5.17 4.76
CA GLY A 159 -16.27 -5.34 6.21
C GLY A 159 -16.59 -4.09 7.05
N ARG A 160 -17.53 -3.23 6.60
CA ARG A 160 -17.85 -1.89 7.19
C ARG A 160 -16.74 -0.83 7.05
N LYS A 161 -15.68 -1.12 6.30
CA LYS A 161 -14.59 -0.17 6.02
C LYS A 161 -14.72 0.38 4.61
N PHE A 162 -14.30 1.63 4.43
CA PHE A 162 -14.28 2.29 3.12
C PHE A 162 -12.83 2.58 2.73
N LEU A 163 -12.37 1.95 1.64
CA LEU A 163 -10.98 2.00 1.21
C LEU A 163 -10.50 3.44 1.00
N LYS A 164 -11.33 4.28 0.38
CA LYS A 164 -10.96 5.68 0.11
C LYS A 164 -10.60 6.43 1.38
N THR A 165 -11.38 6.29 2.45
CA THR A 165 -11.09 6.94 3.73
C THR A 165 -9.79 6.43 4.34
N LEU A 166 -9.52 5.12 4.29
CA LEU A 166 -8.26 4.56 4.77
C LEU A 166 -7.05 5.07 3.98
N VAL A 167 -7.19 5.17 2.65
CA VAL A 167 -6.15 5.70 1.76
C VAL A 167 -5.87 7.18 2.03
N GLU A 168 -6.91 7.98 2.25
CA GLU A 168 -6.75 9.40 2.65
C GLU A 168 -6.00 9.51 3.99
N HIS A 169 -6.32 8.67 4.98
CA HIS A 169 -5.60 8.64 6.25
C HIS A 169 -4.16 8.18 6.09
N TYR A 170 -3.92 7.14 5.28
CA TYR A 170 -2.59 6.63 4.97
C TYR A 170 -1.69 7.73 4.38
N TRP A 171 -2.17 8.42 3.34
CA TRP A 171 -1.42 9.49 2.70
C TRP A 171 -1.16 10.67 3.63
N ARG A 172 -2.13 11.05 4.45
CA ARG A 172 -1.94 12.09 5.47
C ARG A 172 -0.85 11.72 6.47
N SER A 173 -0.85 10.48 6.98
CA SER A 173 0.17 10.00 7.92
C SER A 173 1.57 9.97 7.29
N LEU A 174 1.67 9.60 6.01
CA LEU A 174 2.94 9.65 5.28
C LEU A 174 3.46 11.07 5.10
N GLU A 175 2.60 12.01 4.70
CA GLU A 175 2.98 13.42 4.55
C GLU A 175 3.44 14.03 5.88
N GLU A 176 2.80 13.67 6.98
CA GLU A 176 3.21 14.10 8.32
C GLU A 176 4.57 13.52 8.72
N LEU A 177 4.79 12.24 8.42
CA LEU A 177 6.08 11.57 8.66
C LEU A 177 7.20 12.20 7.83
N GLU A 178 6.95 12.50 6.55
CA GLU A 178 7.91 13.20 5.68
C GLU A 178 8.24 14.59 6.22
N LYS A 179 7.25 15.36 6.70
CA LYS A 179 7.47 16.67 7.32
C LYS A 179 8.33 16.59 8.58
N LEU A 180 8.09 15.60 9.44
CA LEU A 180 8.89 15.40 10.66
C LEU A 180 10.34 15.04 10.33
N GLN A 181 10.55 14.15 9.37
CA GLN A 181 11.89 13.79 8.91
C GLN A 181 12.64 14.99 8.34
N MET A 182 11.96 15.84 7.55
CA MET A 182 12.54 17.08 7.06
C MET A 182 12.88 18.06 8.18
N LYS A 183 12.02 18.16 9.21
CA LYS A 183 12.27 19.00 10.39
C LYS A 183 13.48 18.51 11.19
N ALA A 184 13.61 17.20 11.40
CA ALA A 184 14.74 16.60 12.09
C ALA A 184 16.06 16.88 11.33
N ILE A 185 16.08 16.69 10.01
CA ILE A 185 17.24 17.02 9.16
C ILE A 185 17.62 18.50 9.27
N GLN A 186 16.64 19.41 9.28
CA GLN A 186 16.88 20.85 9.43
C GLN A 186 17.45 21.20 10.81
N GLN A 187 16.95 20.59 11.88
CA GLN A 187 17.47 20.79 13.23
C GLN A 187 18.90 20.27 13.38
N ASP A 188 19.19 19.08 12.87
CA ASP A 188 20.56 18.52 12.87
C ASP A 188 21.52 19.41 12.07
N SER A 189 21.10 19.90 10.91
CA SER A 189 21.90 20.82 10.10
C SER A 189 22.14 22.15 10.82
N ALA A 190 21.15 22.68 11.54
CA ALA A 190 21.29 23.92 12.31
C ALA A 190 22.24 23.73 13.50
N ARG A 191 22.13 22.59 14.22
CA ARG A 191 23.03 22.23 15.31
C ARG A 191 24.48 22.15 14.84
N MET A 192 24.72 21.38 13.76
CA MET A 192 26.06 21.25 13.18
C MET A 192 26.64 22.61 12.77
N ARG A 193 25.82 23.49 12.17
CA ARG A 193 26.24 24.84 11.81
C ARG A 193 26.60 25.68 13.04
N ALA A 194 25.81 25.61 14.11
CA ALA A 194 26.08 26.33 15.36
C ALA A 194 27.37 25.85 16.04
N GLU A 195 27.62 24.54 16.07
CA GLU A 195 28.86 23.96 16.60
C GLU A 195 30.09 24.40 15.80
N LEU A 196 29.99 24.43 14.46
CA LEU A 196 31.08 24.88 13.59
C LEU A 196 31.38 26.37 13.78
N ILE A 197 30.36 27.22 13.95
CA ILE A 197 30.54 28.65 14.24
C ILE A 197 31.25 28.83 15.58
N ARG A 198 30.80 28.16 16.65
CA ARG A 198 31.48 28.22 17.97
C ARG A 198 32.95 27.82 17.87
N LYS A 199 33.25 26.70 17.19
CA LYS A 199 34.64 26.25 16.97
C LYS A 199 35.49 27.24 16.19
N TRP A 200 34.89 28.00 15.28
CA TRP A 200 35.57 29.01 14.48
C TRP A 200 35.85 30.28 15.30
N ASP A 201 34.87 30.72 16.09
CA ASP A 201 34.97 31.94 16.90
C ASP A 201 35.88 31.77 18.14
N ASP A 202 36.14 30.53 18.59
CA ASP A 202 37.05 30.20 19.69
C ASP A 202 38.56 30.23 19.31
N ILE A 203 38.89 30.51 18.04
CA ILE A 203 40.28 30.62 17.51
C ILE A 203 40.69 32.09 17.39
#